data_AF-A0A7V6Y4Q3-F1
#
_entry.id   AF-A0A7V6Y4Q3-F1
#
_cell.length_a   1.000
_cell.length_b   1.000
_cell.length_c   1.000
_cell.angle_alpha   90.00
_cell.angle_beta   90.00
_cell.angle_gamma   90.00
#
_symmetry.space_group_name_H-M   'P 1'
#
loop_
_entity.id
_entity.type
_entity.pdbx_description
1 polymer ?
#
loop_
_entity_poly.entity_id
_entity_poly.type
_entity_poly.pdbx_seq_one_letter_code
_entity_poly.pdbx_strand_id
1 'polypeptide(L)'
;MIGAIKSINLKKNKGVIILLNSGIRDKSNEAKIKQYEFDQRSLVRNLRFNDLCDRFADIDVEFNAQPNSRKVEIITRVFENESSKFFRLNVLALNKDKYDEFCEHAESYANRLKLGEVTTSMIRRIYSRIMSAQNVTDVKMLRPHFAYLSGRNEDKYILRGFMALLDDLVRSMEIDNKKHLNNFKQFMEAIVAYRKYVGDDK
;
A
#
# COMPACT_ATOMS: atom_id res chain seq x y z
N MET A 1 8.15 -1.56 17.84
CA MET A 1 8.64 -1.44 16.43
C MET A 1 7.44 -1.26 15.50
N ILE A 2 7.62 -0.65 14.33
CA ILE A 2 6.54 -0.48 13.34
C ILE A 2 6.83 -1.34 12.11
N GLY A 3 5.82 -2.01 11.58
CA GLY A 3 5.95 -2.85 10.40
C GLY A 3 4.71 -2.86 9.53
N ALA A 4 4.90 -3.20 8.26
CA ALA A 4 3.82 -3.42 7.30
C ALA A 4 3.45 -4.90 7.28
N ILE A 5 2.16 -5.22 7.15
CA ILE A 5 1.76 -6.61 6.92
C ILE A 5 2.10 -6.99 5.46
N LYS A 6 2.96 -7.99 5.31
CA LYS A 6 3.34 -8.53 4.00
C LYS A 6 2.31 -9.51 3.48
N SER A 7 1.89 -10.45 4.33
CA SER A 7 0.98 -11.53 3.98
C SER A 7 0.24 -12.07 5.20
N ILE A 8 -0.95 -12.60 4.95
CA ILE A 8 -1.80 -13.27 5.94
C ILE A 8 -2.32 -14.57 5.34
N ASN A 9 -2.18 -15.67 6.08
CA ASN A 9 -2.78 -16.95 5.77
C ASN A 9 -3.88 -17.25 6.80
N LEU A 10 -5.14 -16.99 6.42
CA LEU A 10 -6.31 -17.19 7.28
C LEU A 10 -6.52 -18.66 7.66
N LYS A 11 -6.21 -19.61 6.76
CA LYS A 11 -6.35 -21.05 7.04
C LYS A 11 -5.40 -21.53 8.14
N LYS A 12 -4.21 -20.93 8.21
CA LYS A 12 -3.16 -21.29 9.18
C LYS A 12 -3.08 -20.34 10.37
N ASN A 13 -3.84 -19.25 10.39
CA ASN A 13 -3.72 -18.14 11.34
C ASN A 13 -2.25 -17.69 11.51
N LYS A 14 -1.56 -17.51 10.39
CA LYS A 14 -0.17 -17.04 10.35
C LYS A 14 -0.06 -15.83 9.45
N GLY A 15 0.79 -14.88 9.83
CA GLY A 15 1.12 -13.74 8.99
C GLY A 15 2.58 -13.36 9.09
N VAL A 16 2.99 -12.50 8.16
CA VAL A 16 4.34 -11.96 8.08
C VAL A 16 4.28 -10.45 8.11
N ILE A 17 5.09 -9.85 8.98
CA ILE A 17 5.32 -8.41 9.09
C ILE A 17 6.70 -8.09 8.55
N ILE A 18 6.81 -7.05 7.74
CA ILE A 18 8.07 -6.45 7.34
C ILE A 18 8.32 -5.23 8.24
N LEU A 19 9.49 -5.17 8.87
CA LEU A 19 9.90 -4.00 9.64
C LEU A 19 10.04 -2.78 8.72
N LEU A 20 9.38 -1.68 9.07
CA LEU A 20 9.62 -0.39 8.44
C LEU A 20 10.81 0.25 9.15
N ASN A 21 11.98 0.26 8.51
CA ASN A 21 13.12 0.98 9.04
C ASN A 21 12.79 2.48 9.03
N SER A 22 12.83 3.13 10.18
CA SER A 22 12.62 4.58 10.36
C SER A 22 13.79 5.42 9.83
N GLY A 23 14.28 5.11 8.63
CA GLY A 23 15.45 5.73 8.04
C GLY A 23 15.82 5.09 6.70
N ILE A 24 15.03 5.37 5.66
CA ILE A 24 15.44 5.14 4.27
C ILE A 24 16.37 6.29 3.89
N ARG A 25 17.62 6.26 4.37
CA ARG A 25 18.73 7.06 3.83
C ARG A 25 20.02 6.28 3.93
N ASP A 26 20.06 5.10 3.33
CA ASP A 26 21.33 4.55 2.92
C ASP A 26 21.19 3.82 1.60
N LYS A 27 21.64 4.47 0.52
CA LYS A 27 21.61 3.97 -0.87
C LYS A 27 22.66 2.89 -1.13
N SER A 28 23.44 2.50 -0.11
CA SER A 28 24.67 1.72 -0.27
C SER A 28 24.69 0.36 0.46
N ASN A 29 23.66 0.05 1.24
CA ASN A 29 23.55 -1.25 1.91
C ASN A 29 22.14 -1.80 1.70
N GLU A 30 22.02 -2.93 1.00
CA GLU A 30 20.85 -3.80 1.10
C GLU A 30 20.78 -4.33 2.54
N ALA A 31 20.35 -3.49 3.48
CA ALA A 31 20.01 -3.93 4.81
C ALA A 31 18.92 -4.98 4.63
N LYS A 32 19.26 -6.26 4.89
CA LYS A 32 18.33 -7.39 4.79
C LYS A 32 17.00 -6.98 5.41
N ILE A 33 15.94 -6.98 4.59
CA ILE A 33 14.58 -6.65 5.01
C ILE A 33 14.23 -7.57 6.18
N LYS A 34 14.12 -7.00 7.39
CA LYS A 34 13.78 -7.77 8.58
C LYS A 34 12.30 -8.14 8.52
N GLN A 35 12.03 -9.43 8.59
CA GLN A 35 10.69 -9.99 8.59
C GLN A 35 10.43 -10.73 9.89
N TYR A 36 9.19 -10.62 10.36
CA TYR A 36 8.72 -11.28 11.57
C TYR A 36 7.44 -12.06 11.29
N GLU A 37 7.33 -13.24 11.87
CA GLU A 37 6.14 -14.07 11.84
C GLU A 37 5.28 -13.78 13.07
N PHE A 38 3.97 -13.80 12.87
CA PHE A 38 2.99 -13.69 13.94
C PHE A 38 1.86 -14.72 13.74
N ASP A 39 1.24 -15.12 14.83
CA ASP A 39 0.06 -15.97 14.84
C ASP A 39 -1.04 -15.37 15.72
N GLN A 40 -2.17 -16.06 15.89
CA GLN A 40 -3.29 -15.54 16.68
C GLN A 40 -2.91 -15.25 18.15
N ARG A 41 -1.89 -15.92 18.69
CA ARG A 41 -1.40 -15.69 20.06
C ARG A 41 -0.55 -14.42 20.14
N SER A 42 0.01 -13.96 19.02
CA SER A 42 0.72 -12.68 18.94
C SER A 42 -0.24 -11.47 18.92
N LEU A 43 -1.55 -11.65 18.76
CA LEU A 43 -2.50 -10.54 18.69
C LEU A 43 -3.02 -10.16 20.09
N VAL A 44 -3.22 -8.86 20.35
CA VAL A 44 -3.97 -8.41 21.54
C VAL A 44 -5.37 -9.03 21.56
N ARG A 45 -5.93 -9.30 22.75
CA ARG A 45 -7.14 -10.12 22.95
C ARG A 45 -8.36 -9.73 22.07
N ASN A 46 -8.46 -8.47 21.67
CA ASN A 46 -9.58 -7.96 20.88
C ASN A 46 -9.32 -7.90 19.38
N LEU A 47 -8.15 -8.34 18.92
CA LEU A 47 -7.74 -8.33 17.52
C LEU A 47 -7.72 -9.76 16.97
N ARG A 48 -8.51 -10.02 15.94
CA ARG A 48 -8.53 -11.31 15.23
C ARG A 48 -7.90 -11.17 13.86
N PHE A 49 -7.47 -12.29 13.29
CA PHE A 49 -6.91 -12.33 11.93
C PHE A 49 -7.84 -11.72 10.87
N ASN A 50 -9.15 -11.96 10.96
CA ASN A 50 -10.12 -11.38 10.03
C ASN A 50 -10.20 -9.85 10.14
N ASP A 51 -9.98 -9.29 11.34
CA ASP A 51 -9.97 -7.84 11.54
C ASP A 51 -8.80 -7.17 10.80
N LEU A 52 -7.71 -7.91 10.58
CA LEU A 52 -6.60 -7.51 9.74
C LEU A 52 -6.93 -7.63 8.24
N CYS A 53 -7.84 -8.49 7.82
CA CYS A 53 -8.12 -8.70 6.38
C CYS A 53 -9.22 -7.77 5.81
N ASP A 54 -10.22 -7.42 6.62
CA ASP A 54 -11.46 -6.83 6.12
C ASP A 54 -11.55 -5.32 6.28
N ARG A 55 -10.87 -4.74 7.27
CA ARG A 55 -11.09 -3.32 7.65
C ARG A 55 -10.11 -2.34 7.03
N PHE A 56 -8.91 -2.79 6.68
CA PHE A 56 -7.86 -1.88 6.25
C PHE A 56 -6.91 -2.59 5.29
N ALA A 57 -7.11 -2.39 4.00
CA ALA A 57 -6.26 -3.04 3.03
C ALA A 57 -4.81 -2.54 3.09
N ASP A 58 -4.56 -1.37 3.70
CA ASP A 58 -3.23 -0.80 3.85
C ASP A 58 -2.94 -0.28 5.26
N ILE A 59 -2.38 -1.16 6.09
CA ILE A 59 -2.07 -0.91 7.50
C ILE A 59 -0.62 -1.12 7.86
N ASP A 60 -0.25 -0.40 8.90
CA ASP A 60 0.95 -0.62 9.68
C ASP A 60 0.57 -1.12 11.07
N VAL A 61 1.47 -1.89 11.65
CA VAL A 61 1.31 -2.50 12.95
C VAL A 61 2.46 -2.10 13.85
N GLU A 62 2.12 -1.69 15.07
CA GLU A 62 3.08 -1.59 16.14
C GLU A 62 3.19 -2.96 16.83
N PHE A 63 4.43 -3.42 17.06
CA PHE A 63 4.68 -4.74 17.63
C PHE A 63 5.98 -4.82 18.44
N ASN A 64 6.02 -5.79 19.34
CA ASN A 64 7.19 -6.19 20.12
C ASN A 64 7.75 -7.51 19.56
N ALA A 65 9.01 -7.53 19.14
CA ALA A 65 9.64 -8.78 18.74
C ALA A 65 10.38 -9.45 19.89
N GLN A 66 10.42 -10.78 19.84
CA GLN A 66 11.26 -11.56 20.72
C GLN A 66 12.74 -11.28 20.44
N PRO A 67 13.58 -11.07 21.47
CA PRO A 67 15.03 -11.03 21.32
C PRO A 67 15.52 -12.29 20.58
N ASN A 68 16.35 -12.12 19.55
CA ASN A 68 16.97 -13.20 18.77
C ASN A 68 16.01 -14.17 18.06
N SER A 69 14.76 -13.80 17.84
CA SER A 69 13.76 -14.63 17.17
C SER A 69 13.08 -13.89 16.01
N ARG A 70 12.65 -14.64 15.00
CA ARG A 70 11.82 -14.11 13.90
C ARG A 70 10.35 -14.00 14.32
N LYS A 71 9.98 -14.27 15.57
CA LYS A 71 8.60 -14.18 16.05
C LYS A 71 8.32 -12.87 16.75
N VAL A 72 7.11 -12.36 16.51
CA VAL A 72 6.52 -11.26 17.28
C VAL A 72 5.87 -11.80 18.55
N GLU A 73 6.10 -11.14 19.69
CA GLU A 73 5.40 -11.44 20.95
C GLU A 73 3.98 -10.87 20.94
N ILE A 74 3.84 -9.57 20.65
CA ILE A 74 2.58 -8.85 20.77
C ILE A 74 2.46 -7.78 19.67
N ILE A 75 1.38 -7.82 18.90
CA ILE A 75 0.91 -6.70 18.06
C ILE A 75 0.08 -5.78 18.94
N THR A 76 0.61 -4.60 19.25
CA THR A 76 0.04 -3.66 20.22
C THR A 76 -1.02 -2.77 19.60
N ARG A 77 -0.81 -2.34 18.34
CA ARG A 77 -1.69 -1.40 17.63
C ARG A 77 -1.71 -1.68 16.14
N VAL A 78 -2.83 -1.36 15.51
CA VAL A 78 -3.03 -1.36 14.06
C VAL A 78 -3.49 0.03 13.66
N PHE A 79 -2.88 0.62 12.65
CA PHE A 79 -3.23 1.96 12.16
C PHE A 79 -3.07 2.06 10.65
N GLU A 80 -3.82 2.98 10.05
CA GLU A 80 -3.74 3.24 8.60
C GLU A 80 -2.34 3.78 8.24
N ASN A 81 -1.82 3.32 7.12
CA ASN A 81 -0.55 3.83 6.59
C ASN A 81 -0.65 5.35 6.33
N GLU A 82 0.38 6.09 6.75
CA GLU A 82 0.39 7.56 6.67
C GLU A 82 0.28 8.07 5.23
N SER A 83 1.00 7.47 4.28
CA SER A 83 0.90 7.86 2.86
C SER A 83 -0.48 7.55 2.30
N SER A 84 -1.06 6.39 2.60
CA SER A 84 -2.46 6.09 2.20
C SER A 84 -3.44 7.12 2.74
N LYS A 85 -3.33 7.48 4.02
CA LYS A 85 -4.14 8.53 4.64
C LYS A 85 -3.94 9.88 3.93
N PHE A 86 -2.70 10.27 3.67
CA PHE A 86 -2.38 11.50 2.94
C PHE A 86 -3.03 11.51 1.55
N PHE A 87 -2.92 10.41 0.79
CA PHE A 87 -3.45 10.33 -0.56
C PHE A 87 -4.97 10.49 -0.60
N ARG A 88 -5.69 9.83 0.32
CA ARG A 88 -7.15 9.94 0.42
C ARG A 88 -7.61 11.38 0.61
N LEU A 89 -6.88 12.14 1.41
CA LEU A 89 -7.22 13.52 1.76
C LEU A 89 -6.82 14.51 0.67
N ASN A 90 -5.75 14.24 -0.07
CA ASN A 90 -5.08 15.26 -0.88
C ASN A 90 -5.06 14.98 -2.38
N VAL A 91 -5.08 13.72 -2.86
CA VAL A 91 -4.87 13.43 -4.29
C VAL A 91 -5.90 14.10 -5.17
N LEU A 92 -7.20 13.97 -4.87
CA LEU A 92 -8.23 14.56 -5.73
C LEU A 92 -8.20 16.10 -5.73
N ALA A 93 -7.72 16.70 -4.64
CA ALA A 93 -7.62 18.15 -4.47
C ALA A 93 -6.19 18.71 -4.60
N LEU A 94 -5.25 17.92 -5.17
CA LEU A 94 -3.82 18.26 -5.22
C LEU A 94 -3.61 19.67 -5.79
N ASN A 95 -2.75 20.44 -5.10
CA ASN A 95 -2.36 21.79 -5.45
C ASN A 95 -0.84 21.94 -5.33
N LYS A 96 -0.30 23.10 -5.74
CA LYS A 96 1.15 23.33 -5.77
C LYS A 96 1.78 23.30 -4.38
N ASP A 97 1.08 23.81 -3.37
CA ASP A 97 1.63 23.96 -2.02
C ASP A 97 1.89 22.62 -1.32
N LYS A 98 1.19 21.55 -1.75
CA LYS A 98 1.34 20.19 -1.21
C LYS A 98 2.13 19.27 -2.15
N TYR A 99 2.73 19.81 -3.21
CA TYR A 99 3.33 18.98 -4.25
C TYR A 99 4.59 18.25 -3.78
N ASP A 100 5.45 18.92 -3.00
CA ASP A 100 6.66 18.31 -2.45
C ASP A 100 6.31 17.21 -1.45
N GLU A 101 5.37 17.48 -0.53
CA GLU A 101 4.85 16.49 0.42
C GLU A 101 4.21 15.28 -0.30
N PHE A 102 3.47 15.54 -1.39
CA PHE A 102 2.93 14.50 -2.25
C PHE A 102 4.04 13.63 -2.87
N CYS A 103 5.13 14.23 -3.35
CA CYS A 103 6.27 13.50 -3.90
C CYS A 103 6.94 12.62 -2.85
N GLU A 104 7.14 13.12 -1.64
CA GLU A 104 7.70 12.36 -0.51
C GLU A 104 6.80 11.16 -0.15
N HIS A 105 5.49 11.37 -0.07
CA HIS A 105 4.55 10.28 0.18
C HIS A 105 4.52 9.26 -0.96
N ALA A 106 4.58 9.71 -2.22
CA ALA A 106 4.62 8.84 -3.40
C ALA A 106 5.89 7.97 -3.42
N GLU A 107 7.06 8.54 -3.11
CA GLU A 107 8.31 7.80 -2.98
C GLU A 107 8.27 6.80 -1.81
N SER A 108 7.77 7.22 -0.65
CA SER A 108 7.59 6.35 0.52
C SER A 108 6.67 5.17 0.19
N TYR A 109 5.55 5.43 -0.50
CA TYR A 109 4.62 4.39 -0.90
C TYR A 109 5.20 3.47 -2.00
N ALA A 110 6.01 3.99 -2.91
CA ALA A 110 6.74 3.19 -3.88
C ALA A 110 7.73 2.22 -3.21
N ASN A 111 8.42 2.66 -2.16
CA ASN A 111 9.25 1.78 -1.33
C ASN A 111 8.41 0.70 -0.64
N ARG A 112 7.25 1.06 -0.10
CA ARG A 112 6.29 0.09 0.46
C ARG A 112 5.86 -0.96 -0.57
N LEU A 113 5.55 -0.55 -1.80
CA LEU A 113 5.25 -1.45 -2.90
C LEU A 113 6.43 -2.38 -3.23
N LYS A 114 7.68 -1.88 -3.21
CA LYS A 114 8.90 -2.72 -3.34
C LYS A 114 8.99 -3.76 -2.22
N LEU A 115 8.79 -3.36 -0.96
CA LEU A 115 8.79 -4.26 0.21
C LEU A 115 7.72 -5.37 0.10
N GLY A 116 6.55 -5.02 -0.45
CA GLY A 116 5.47 -5.96 -0.76
C GLY A 116 5.69 -6.82 -2.01
N GLU A 117 6.88 -6.75 -2.63
CA GLU A 117 7.21 -7.44 -3.87
C GLU A 117 6.20 -7.15 -4.99
N VAL A 118 5.66 -5.93 -5.01
CA VAL A 118 4.77 -5.45 -6.08
C VAL A 118 5.64 -4.91 -7.19
N THR A 119 5.66 -5.55 -8.34
CA THR A 119 6.49 -5.12 -9.48
C THR A 119 5.81 -4.00 -10.27
N THR A 120 6.61 -3.24 -11.00
CA THR A 120 6.12 -2.25 -11.98
C THR A 120 5.19 -2.88 -13.00
N SER A 121 5.43 -4.12 -13.44
CA SER A 121 4.57 -4.83 -14.39
C SER A 121 3.18 -5.14 -13.82
N MET A 122 3.07 -5.42 -12.52
CA MET A 122 1.78 -5.63 -11.86
C MET A 122 0.95 -4.34 -11.84
N ILE A 123 1.58 -3.18 -11.63
CA ILE A 123 0.94 -1.86 -11.62
C ILE A 123 0.62 -1.40 -13.05
N ARG A 124 1.51 -1.66 -14.01
CA ARG A 124 1.38 -1.18 -15.40
C ARG A 124 0.07 -1.60 -16.06
N ARG A 125 -0.43 -2.81 -15.75
CA ARG A 125 -1.70 -3.33 -16.28
C ARG A 125 -2.88 -2.41 -15.99
N ILE A 126 -2.93 -1.80 -14.81
CA ILE A 126 -4.00 -0.88 -14.46
C ILE A 126 -3.67 0.56 -14.84
N TYR A 127 -2.39 0.95 -14.73
CA TYR A 127 -1.89 2.25 -15.16
C TYR A 127 -2.30 2.58 -16.60
N SER A 128 -2.05 1.68 -17.56
CA SER A 128 -2.39 1.94 -18.96
C SER A 128 -3.89 2.21 -19.16
N ARG A 129 -4.76 1.49 -18.44
CA ARG A 129 -6.22 1.71 -18.50
C ARG A 129 -6.62 3.06 -17.91
N ILE A 130 -6.03 3.43 -16.78
CA ILE A 130 -6.27 4.73 -16.14
C ILE A 130 -5.81 5.87 -17.06
N MET A 131 -4.65 5.75 -17.69
CA MET A 131 -4.14 6.78 -18.59
C MET A 131 -5.01 6.94 -19.84
N SER A 132 -5.60 5.85 -20.35
CA SER A 132 -6.51 5.88 -21.50
C SER A 132 -7.92 6.43 -21.20
N ALA A 133 -8.32 6.51 -19.92
CA ALA A 133 -9.62 7.05 -19.53
C ALA A 133 -9.77 8.52 -19.95
N GLN A 134 -10.90 8.88 -20.57
CA GLN A 134 -11.16 10.25 -21.07
C GLN A 134 -11.93 11.09 -20.06
N ASN A 135 -12.70 10.45 -19.20
CA ASN A 135 -13.52 11.11 -18.19
C ASN A 135 -13.53 10.31 -16.86
N VAL A 136 -14.14 10.87 -15.82
CA VAL A 136 -14.24 10.22 -14.51
C VAL A 136 -15.06 8.93 -14.56
N THR A 137 -16.10 8.88 -15.40
CA THR A 137 -16.95 7.68 -15.57
C THR A 137 -16.13 6.49 -16.07
N ASP A 138 -15.25 6.70 -17.04
CA ASP A 138 -14.34 5.66 -17.56
C ASP A 138 -13.46 5.08 -16.44
N VAL A 139 -12.92 5.94 -15.56
CA VAL A 139 -12.10 5.49 -14.42
C VAL A 139 -12.96 4.75 -13.39
N LYS A 140 -14.18 5.23 -13.10
CA LYS A 140 -15.13 4.53 -12.21
C LYS A 140 -15.50 3.14 -12.72
N MET A 141 -15.52 2.91 -14.03
CA MET A 141 -15.72 1.58 -14.62
C MET A 141 -14.52 0.64 -14.41
N LEU A 142 -13.37 1.14 -13.94
CA LEU A 142 -12.21 0.30 -13.62
C LEU A 142 -12.27 -0.36 -12.23
N ARG A 143 -13.24 -0.01 -11.39
CA ARG A 143 -13.37 -0.56 -10.02
C ARG A 143 -13.41 -2.12 -9.98
N PRO A 144 -14.15 -2.82 -10.86
CA PRO A 144 -14.10 -4.28 -10.94
C PRO A 144 -12.70 -4.81 -11.30
N HIS A 145 -11.92 -4.07 -12.09
CA HIS A 145 -10.54 -4.45 -12.41
C HIS A 145 -9.62 -4.35 -11.19
N PHE A 146 -9.79 -3.33 -10.33
CA PHE A 146 -9.04 -3.24 -9.06
C PHE A 146 -9.35 -4.45 -8.16
N ALA A 147 -10.64 -4.79 -8.03
CA ALA A 147 -11.08 -5.96 -7.26
C ALA A 147 -10.49 -7.26 -7.80
N TYR A 148 -10.51 -7.46 -9.13
CA TYR A 148 -9.91 -8.63 -9.76
C TYR A 148 -8.39 -8.72 -9.55
N LEU A 149 -7.68 -7.60 -9.67
CA LEU A 149 -6.24 -7.56 -9.41
C LEU A 149 -5.90 -7.87 -7.96
N SER A 150 -6.72 -7.40 -7.02
CA SER A 150 -6.61 -7.73 -5.59
C SER A 150 -6.85 -9.22 -5.34
N GLY A 151 -7.96 -9.77 -5.85
CA GLY A 151 -8.36 -11.16 -5.61
C GLY A 151 -7.42 -12.20 -6.23
N ARG A 152 -6.86 -11.93 -7.42
CA ARG A 152 -5.91 -12.87 -8.05
C ARG A 152 -4.51 -12.87 -7.41
N ASN A 153 -4.23 -11.93 -6.50
CA ASN A 153 -2.98 -11.79 -5.76
C ASN A 153 -3.27 -11.78 -4.25
N GLU A 154 -4.07 -12.73 -3.78
CA GLU A 154 -4.56 -12.79 -2.39
C GLU A 154 -3.44 -12.78 -1.33
N ASP A 155 -2.26 -13.27 -1.70
CA ASP A 155 -1.05 -13.36 -0.87
C ASP A 155 -0.26 -12.06 -0.79
N LYS A 156 -0.47 -11.11 -1.72
CA LYS A 156 0.23 -9.82 -1.79
C LYS A 156 -0.56 -8.72 -1.12
N TYR A 157 -0.51 -8.70 0.21
CA TYR A 157 -1.34 -7.83 1.03
C TYR A 157 -1.15 -6.33 0.71
N ILE A 158 0.08 -5.88 0.51
CA ILE A 158 0.38 -4.48 0.12
C ILE A 158 -0.21 -4.11 -1.26
N LEU A 159 -0.23 -5.03 -2.23
CA LEU A 159 -0.89 -4.78 -3.51
C LEU A 159 -2.41 -4.62 -3.32
N ARG A 160 -3.01 -5.45 -2.48
CA ARG A 160 -4.44 -5.36 -2.16
C ARG A 160 -4.77 -4.01 -1.52
N GLY A 161 -3.90 -3.54 -0.61
CA GLY A 161 -3.92 -2.19 -0.05
C GLY A 161 -3.95 -1.10 -1.09
N PHE A 162 -3.00 -1.17 -2.03
CA PHE A 162 -2.96 -0.22 -3.13
C PHE A 162 -4.22 -0.26 -4.00
N MET A 163 -4.73 -1.44 -4.36
CA MET A 163 -5.98 -1.55 -5.14
C MET A 163 -7.20 -0.98 -4.41
N ALA A 164 -7.28 -1.15 -3.09
CA ALA A 164 -8.35 -0.56 -2.29
C ALA A 164 -8.24 0.96 -2.21
N LEU A 165 -7.02 1.50 -2.05
CA LEU A 165 -6.78 2.94 -2.12
C LEU A 165 -7.24 3.52 -3.46
N LEU A 166 -6.93 2.85 -4.58
CA LEU A 166 -7.42 3.27 -5.90
C LEU A 166 -8.95 3.23 -5.98
N ASP A 167 -9.59 2.16 -5.48
CA ASP A 167 -11.06 2.07 -5.48
C ASP A 167 -11.69 3.23 -4.69
N ASP A 168 -11.14 3.54 -3.52
CA ASP A 168 -11.66 4.58 -2.66
C ASP A 168 -11.49 5.99 -3.25
N LEU A 169 -10.34 6.28 -3.86
CA LEU A 169 -10.12 7.52 -4.60
C LEU A 169 -11.12 7.66 -5.75
N VAL A 170 -11.25 6.62 -6.57
CA VAL A 170 -12.15 6.61 -7.73
C VAL A 170 -13.62 6.69 -7.32
N ARG A 171 -14.01 6.02 -6.24
CA ARG A 171 -15.35 6.13 -5.66
C ARG A 171 -15.67 7.57 -5.25
N SER A 172 -14.69 8.27 -4.69
CA SER A 172 -14.83 9.65 -4.19
C SER A 172 -14.81 10.73 -5.27
N MET A 173 -14.45 10.39 -6.52
CA MET A 173 -14.47 11.37 -7.61
C MET A 173 -15.90 11.81 -7.97
N GLU A 174 -16.09 13.11 -8.10
CA GLU A 174 -17.26 13.70 -8.75
C GLU A 174 -17.28 13.46 -10.26
N ILE A 175 -18.46 13.16 -10.81
CA ILE A 175 -18.66 12.99 -12.26
C ILE A 175 -18.35 14.31 -12.98
N ASP A 176 -17.79 14.22 -14.20
CA ASP A 176 -17.39 15.35 -15.05
C ASP A 176 -16.31 16.29 -14.48
N ASN A 177 -15.79 16.01 -13.28
CA ASN A 177 -14.71 16.78 -12.68
C ASN A 177 -13.35 16.42 -13.32
N LYS A 178 -12.96 17.18 -14.33
CA LYS A 178 -11.66 17.01 -15.03
C LYS A 178 -10.45 17.15 -14.11
N LYS A 179 -10.54 17.98 -13.07
CA LYS A 179 -9.45 18.15 -12.10
C LYS A 179 -9.19 16.85 -11.32
N HIS A 180 -10.25 16.18 -10.85
CA HIS A 180 -10.12 14.87 -10.21
C HIS A 180 -9.45 13.84 -11.10
N LEU A 181 -9.85 13.77 -12.38
CA LEU A 181 -9.23 12.86 -13.34
C LEU A 181 -7.74 13.15 -13.53
N ASN A 182 -7.38 14.42 -13.77
CA ASN A 182 -6.00 14.83 -14.01
C ASN A 182 -5.12 14.56 -12.79
N ASN A 183 -5.58 14.92 -11.60
CA ASN A 183 -4.82 14.70 -10.38
C ASN A 183 -4.65 13.20 -10.08
N PHE A 184 -5.65 12.37 -10.36
CA PHE A 184 -5.54 10.93 -10.21
C PHE A 184 -4.56 10.29 -11.21
N LYS A 185 -4.54 10.77 -12.47
CA LYS A 185 -3.54 10.35 -13.44
C LYS A 185 -2.13 10.73 -13.00
N GLN A 186 -1.95 11.95 -12.49
CA GLN A 186 -0.67 12.41 -11.94
C GLN A 186 -0.22 11.57 -10.74
N PHE A 187 -1.15 11.20 -9.84
CA PHE A 187 -0.89 10.26 -8.76
C PHE A 187 -0.40 8.90 -9.28
N MET A 188 -1.11 8.32 -10.24
CA MET A 188 -0.72 7.04 -10.83
C MET A 188 0.63 7.09 -11.53
N GLU A 189 0.93 8.19 -12.23
CA GLU A 189 2.22 8.43 -12.87
C GLU A 189 3.35 8.51 -11.83
N ALA A 190 3.17 9.29 -10.76
CA ALA A 190 4.15 9.42 -9.68
C ALA A 190 4.45 8.05 -9.03
N ILE A 191 3.42 7.27 -8.71
CA ILE A 191 3.59 5.93 -8.13
C ILE A 191 4.38 5.01 -9.06
N VAL A 192 4.08 5.01 -10.37
CA VAL A 192 4.82 4.19 -11.34
C VAL A 192 6.27 4.67 -11.50
N ALA A 193 6.49 5.99 -11.58
CA ALA A 193 7.81 6.60 -11.71
C ALA A 193 8.69 6.27 -10.50
N TYR A 194 8.21 6.55 -9.28
CA TYR A 194 8.96 6.24 -8.07
C TYR A 194 9.13 4.74 -7.88
N ARG A 195 8.14 3.91 -8.23
CA ARG A 195 8.32 2.45 -8.14
C ARG A 195 9.40 1.94 -9.09
N LYS A 196 9.53 2.53 -10.28
CA LYS A 196 10.65 2.24 -11.20
C LYS A 196 11.98 2.80 -10.67
N TYR A 197 11.97 3.96 -10.02
CA TYR A 197 13.16 4.57 -9.42
C TYR A 197 13.75 3.75 -8.28
N VAL A 198 12.92 3.29 -7.33
CA VAL A 198 13.36 2.51 -6.17
C VAL A 198 13.54 1.02 -6.49
N GLY A 199 13.00 0.57 -7.63
CA GLY A 199 12.95 -0.81 -8.04
C GLY A 199 14.12 -1.25 -8.90
N ASP A 200 14.60 -2.47 -8.66
CA ASP A 200 15.60 -3.13 -9.51
C ASP A 200 14.95 -3.96 -10.63
N ASP A 201 13.67 -3.70 -10.91
CA ASP A 201 12.90 -4.33 -11.98
C ASP A 201 13.55 -3.94 -13.32
N LYS A 202 14.44 -4.79 -13.85
CA LYS A 202 15.01 -4.65 -15.21
C LYS A 202 13.89 -4.72 -16.25
#